data_AF-A0A2V5X1Z0-F1
#
_entry.id   AF-A0A2V5X1Z0-F1
#
_cell.length_a   1.000
_cell.length_b   1.000
_cell.length_c   1.000
_cell.angle_alpha   90.00
_cell.angle_beta   90.00
_cell.angle_gamma   90.00
#
_symmetry.space_group_name_H-M   'P 1'
#
loop_
_entity.id
_entity.type
_entity.pdbx_description
1 polymer ?
#
loop_
_entity_poly.entity_id
_entity_poly.type
_entity_poly.pdbx_seq_one_letter_code
_entity_poly.pdbx_strand_id
1 'polypeptide(L)'
;MSRCIFCGGGTSDEHILAQWLIRDCELDSQPIELGVGADQGGRFEFITEKQPLRKFLLTSICVPCNTGWMSRLENTTKDALTPFLQLEWPLLDAEPLEALVPFCRDLTLWMLKTAVTFGTKMSVPIPQYVIRDLRHGIIYPGVVLDLACSELSGTYVAITKQWNVVVNGNESVRQNPDGFRLTWQIRHLILRVSYFPYTARLQLKPRYPVVLYPIFNIVPPYESRSGSGIITYRKRYVYADVRQFEHETTYYKTAAPDPVLEGLNRSVALPW
;
A
#
# COMPACT_ATOMS: atom_id res chain seq x y z
N MET A 1 -11.81 27.76 9.15
CA MET A 1 -12.61 26.83 8.31
C MET A 1 -11.65 25.81 7.72
N SER A 2 -11.84 24.53 8.02
CA SER A 2 -11.14 23.46 7.30
C SER A 2 -11.52 23.52 5.82
N ARG A 3 -10.57 23.24 4.94
CA ARG A 3 -10.79 23.15 3.49
C ARG A 3 -10.59 21.71 3.06
N CYS A 4 -11.24 21.31 1.98
CA CYS A 4 -10.98 20.02 1.35
C CYS A 4 -9.49 19.88 1.02
N ILE A 5 -8.83 18.83 1.51
CA ILE A 5 -7.41 18.60 1.26
C ILE A 5 -7.07 18.42 -0.23
N PHE A 6 -8.05 17.98 -1.04
CA PHE A 6 -7.85 17.71 -2.47
C PHE A 6 -8.12 18.91 -3.37
N CYS A 7 -9.13 19.74 -3.05
CA CYS A 7 -9.58 20.80 -3.97
C CYS A 7 -9.76 22.18 -3.32
N GLY A 8 -9.53 22.31 -2.01
CA GLY A 8 -9.70 23.57 -1.30
C GLY A 8 -11.14 24.02 -1.06
N GLY A 9 -12.14 23.24 -1.49
CA GLY A 9 -13.57 23.50 -1.28
C GLY A 9 -14.04 23.28 0.16
N GLY A 10 -15.36 23.10 0.35
CA GLY A 10 -15.98 22.87 1.67
C GLY A 10 -15.57 21.55 2.34
N THR A 11 -16.30 21.15 3.38
CA THR A 11 -15.98 19.95 4.16
C THR A 11 -17.21 19.10 4.43
N SER A 12 -16.97 17.80 4.55
CA SER A 12 -17.87 16.74 4.95
C SER A 12 -17.06 15.63 5.62
N ASP A 13 -17.75 14.67 6.21
CA ASP A 13 -17.12 13.49 6.80
C ASP A 13 -16.88 12.44 5.72
N GLU A 14 -15.66 11.91 5.67
CA GLU A 14 -15.28 10.81 4.80
C GLU A 14 -14.69 9.66 5.61
N HIS A 15 -15.07 8.43 5.27
CA HIS A 15 -14.50 7.25 5.89
C HIS A 15 -13.11 7.00 5.32
N ILE A 16 -12.12 6.83 6.19
CA ILE A 16 -10.74 6.56 5.74
C ILE A 16 -10.68 5.18 5.08
N LEU A 17 -11.36 4.19 5.67
CA LEU A 17 -11.55 2.87 5.09
C LEU A 17 -12.90 2.83 4.37
N ALA A 18 -12.93 2.25 3.17
CA ALA A 18 -14.16 2.17 2.38
C ALA A 18 -15.27 1.42 3.15
N GLN A 19 -16.49 1.96 3.16
CA GLN A 19 -17.60 1.40 3.95
C GLN A 19 -17.96 -0.03 3.54
N TRP A 20 -17.88 -0.32 2.23
CA TRP A 20 -18.15 -1.67 1.72
C TRP A 20 -17.18 -2.68 2.32
N LEU A 21 -15.91 -2.31 2.52
CA LEU A 21 -14.91 -3.19 3.08
C LEU A 21 -15.18 -3.46 4.57
N ILE A 22 -15.52 -2.41 5.32
CA ILE A 22 -15.88 -2.54 6.74
C ILE A 22 -17.06 -3.51 6.90
N ARG A 23 -18.07 -3.39 6.03
CA ARG A 23 -19.26 -4.25 6.04
C ARG A 23 -18.94 -5.67 5.57
N ASP A 24 -18.36 -5.81 4.38
CA ASP A 24 -18.20 -7.10 3.69
C ASP A 24 -17.09 -7.96 4.33
N CYS A 25 -16.14 -7.33 5.03
CA CYS A 25 -15.08 -8.02 5.77
C CYS A 25 -15.29 -8.03 7.30
N GLU A 26 -16.41 -7.48 7.79
CA GLU A 26 -16.77 -7.42 9.22
C GLU A 26 -15.71 -6.73 10.10
N LEU A 27 -15.04 -5.69 9.60
CA LEU A 27 -13.85 -5.14 10.25
C LEU A 27 -14.14 -4.47 11.62
N ASP A 28 -15.38 -4.03 11.90
CA ASP A 28 -15.73 -3.47 13.21
C ASP A 28 -15.78 -4.51 14.34
N SER A 29 -15.89 -5.81 14.01
CA SER A 29 -15.96 -6.87 15.02
C SER A 29 -14.57 -7.35 15.47
N GLN A 30 -13.52 -6.98 14.72
CA GLN A 30 -12.17 -7.48 14.86
C GLN A 30 -11.22 -6.46 15.52
N PRO A 31 -10.21 -6.91 16.28
CA PRO A 31 -9.07 -6.07 16.61
C PRO A 31 -8.36 -5.60 15.33
N ILE A 32 -7.90 -4.35 15.34
CA ILE A 32 -7.07 -3.81 14.26
C ILE A 32 -5.73 -3.38 14.83
N GLU A 33 -4.65 -3.70 14.13
CA GLU A 33 -3.34 -3.12 14.40
C GLU A 33 -3.19 -1.83 13.57
N LEU A 34 -3.18 -0.66 14.23
CA LEU A 34 -2.89 0.63 13.60
C LEU A 34 -1.46 1.02 13.88
N GLY A 35 -0.64 1.18 12.85
CA GLY A 35 0.77 1.56 12.97
C GLY A 35 1.09 2.97 12.47
N VAL A 36 1.91 3.71 13.22
CA VAL A 36 2.54 4.95 12.74
C VAL A 36 4.05 4.87 12.94
N GLY A 37 4.81 5.04 11.87
CA GLY A 37 6.26 5.14 11.92
C GLY A 37 6.73 6.59 11.77
N ALA A 38 6.81 7.32 12.88
CA ALA A 38 7.20 8.74 12.90
C ALA A 38 8.60 8.99 13.51
N ASP A 39 9.07 8.18 14.47
CA ASP A 39 10.19 8.59 15.33
C ASP A 39 11.49 7.79 15.16
N GLN A 40 12.62 8.49 15.39
CA GLN A 40 13.99 7.96 15.30
C GLN A 40 14.17 6.78 16.26
N GLY A 41 13.95 5.56 15.77
CA GLY A 41 14.03 4.34 16.58
C GLY A 41 13.48 3.08 15.91
N GLY A 42 12.83 3.18 14.76
CA GLY A 42 12.38 2.02 13.98
C GLY A 42 11.19 1.25 14.59
N ARG A 43 10.62 1.74 15.69
CA ARG A 43 9.42 1.15 16.30
C ARG A 43 8.18 1.86 15.75
N PHE A 44 7.29 1.07 15.17
CA PHE A 44 5.92 1.48 14.95
C PHE A 44 5.22 1.58 16.31
N GLU A 45 4.52 2.67 16.53
CA GLU A 45 3.53 2.72 17.60
C GLU A 45 2.28 2.00 17.12
N PHE A 46 1.88 0.95 17.83
CA PHE A 46 0.71 0.14 17.51
C PHE A 46 -0.43 0.41 18.47
N ILE A 47 -1.61 0.71 17.93
CA ILE A 47 -2.87 0.57 18.65
C ILE A 47 -3.41 -0.81 18.28
N THR A 48 -3.56 -1.70 19.26
CA THR A 48 -4.02 -3.10 19.05
C THR A 48 -5.45 -3.35 19.56
N GLU A 49 -6.15 -2.30 19.98
CA GLU A 49 -7.52 -2.38 20.49
C GLU A 49 -8.56 -2.37 19.36
N LYS A 50 -9.75 -2.90 19.63
CA LYS A 50 -10.89 -2.79 18.70
C LYS A 50 -11.21 -1.32 18.45
N GLN A 51 -11.05 -0.87 17.20
CA GLN A 51 -11.41 0.47 16.80
C GLN A 51 -12.78 0.47 16.13
N PRO A 52 -13.67 1.43 16.43
CA PRO A 52 -14.89 1.59 15.67
C PRO A 52 -14.54 2.18 14.30
N LEU A 53 -14.19 1.34 13.32
CA LEU A 53 -13.70 1.77 12.00
C LEU A 53 -14.73 2.59 11.24
N ARG A 54 -16.03 2.35 11.47
CA ARG A 54 -17.11 3.25 11.00
C ARG A 54 -17.00 4.69 11.49
N LYS A 55 -16.35 4.91 12.63
CA LYS A 55 -16.11 6.25 13.20
C LYS A 55 -14.72 6.78 12.84
N PHE A 56 -13.94 6.03 12.07
CA PHE A 56 -12.62 6.45 11.60
C PHE A 56 -12.75 7.38 10.39
N LEU A 57 -13.23 8.59 10.71
CA LEU A 57 -13.60 9.63 9.75
C LEU A 57 -12.53 10.72 9.63
N LEU A 58 -12.48 11.32 8.45
CA LEU A 58 -11.74 12.53 8.14
C LEU A 58 -12.72 13.64 7.74
N THR A 59 -12.67 14.78 8.43
CA THR A 59 -13.63 15.89 8.27
C THR A 59 -13.15 16.97 7.28
N SER A 60 -12.09 16.69 6.53
CA SER A 60 -11.41 17.63 5.63
C SER A 60 -11.54 17.25 4.16
N ILE A 61 -12.65 16.62 3.78
CA ILE A 61 -12.96 16.21 2.40
C ILE A 61 -14.31 16.78 2.01
N CYS A 62 -14.44 17.44 0.86
CA CYS A 62 -15.73 17.99 0.42
C CYS A 62 -16.63 16.92 -0.20
N VAL A 63 -17.96 17.16 -0.16
CA VAL A 63 -18.96 16.29 -0.79
C VAL A 63 -18.64 16.00 -2.26
N PRO A 64 -18.30 16.98 -3.13
CA PRO A 64 -17.97 16.68 -4.53
C PRO A 64 -16.76 15.76 -4.74
N CYS A 65 -15.76 15.80 -3.86
CA CYS A 65 -14.63 14.86 -3.95
C CYS A 65 -15.05 13.47 -3.50
N ASN A 66 -15.75 13.41 -2.36
CA ASN A 66 -16.22 12.16 -1.75
C ASN A 66 -17.15 11.40 -2.71
N THR A 67 -18.27 12.01 -3.11
CA THR A 67 -19.27 11.37 -3.97
C THR A 67 -18.88 11.34 -5.46
N GLY A 68 -17.80 12.04 -5.82
CA GLY A 68 -17.30 12.12 -7.19
C GLY A 68 -16.23 11.06 -7.48
N TRP A 69 -14.97 11.50 -7.53
CA TRP A 69 -13.87 10.63 -7.96
C TRP A 69 -13.55 9.54 -6.93
N MET A 70 -13.71 9.80 -5.63
CA MET A 70 -13.41 8.83 -4.59
C MET A 70 -14.42 7.67 -4.63
N SER A 71 -15.72 7.96 -4.70
CA SER A 71 -16.75 6.92 -4.82
C SER A 71 -16.60 6.06 -6.07
N ARG A 72 -16.29 6.66 -7.24
CA ARG A 72 -16.01 5.89 -8.47
C ARG A 72 -14.83 4.93 -8.28
N LEU A 73 -13.76 5.42 -7.67
CA LEU A 73 -12.55 4.66 -7.42
C LEU A 73 -12.79 3.48 -6.45
N GLU A 74 -13.61 3.70 -5.41
CA GLU A 74 -14.01 2.63 -4.49
C GLU A 74 -14.85 1.55 -5.15
N ASN A 75 -15.79 1.91 -6.03
CA ASN A 75 -16.62 0.94 -6.74
C ASN A 75 -15.78 0.05 -7.66
N THR A 76 -14.90 0.64 -8.48
CA THR A 76 -13.99 -0.13 -9.34
C THR A 76 -13.08 -1.06 -8.54
N THR A 77 -12.55 -0.58 -7.41
CA THR A 77 -11.66 -1.36 -6.55
C THR A 77 -12.38 -2.49 -5.83
N LYS A 78 -13.64 -2.28 -5.44
CA LYS A 78 -14.46 -3.32 -4.81
C LYS A 78 -14.57 -4.54 -5.71
N ASP A 79 -14.92 -4.34 -6.97
CA ASP A 79 -15.13 -5.45 -7.91
C ASP A 79 -13.83 -6.23 -8.13
N ALA A 80 -12.69 -5.53 -8.22
CA ALA A 80 -11.37 -6.13 -8.40
C ALA A 80 -10.89 -6.92 -7.16
N LEU A 81 -11.12 -6.42 -5.95
CA LEU A 81 -10.55 -7.02 -4.72
C LEU A 81 -11.46 -8.07 -4.07
N THR A 82 -12.77 -8.08 -4.34
CA THR A 82 -13.71 -9.03 -3.72
C THR A 82 -13.24 -10.51 -3.79
N PRO A 83 -12.69 -11.01 -4.91
CA PRO A 83 -12.18 -12.39 -4.98
C PRO A 83 -11.01 -12.69 -4.01
N PHE A 84 -10.25 -11.67 -3.63
CA PHE A 84 -9.03 -11.77 -2.79
C PHE A 84 -9.33 -11.61 -1.30
N LEU A 85 -10.53 -11.14 -0.96
CA LEU A 85 -10.95 -10.82 0.40
C LEU A 85 -11.69 -11.98 1.05
N GLN A 86 -11.51 -13.23 0.62
CA GLN A 86 -12.17 -14.39 1.21
C GLN A 86 -11.59 -14.71 2.61
N LEU A 87 -12.43 -15.29 3.47
CA LEU A 87 -12.07 -15.66 4.86
C LEU A 87 -11.09 -16.83 4.90
N GLU A 88 -11.30 -17.80 4.01
CA GLU A 88 -10.41 -18.93 3.82
C GLU A 88 -9.23 -18.52 2.95
N TRP A 89 -8.10 -19.21 3.15
CA TRP A 89 -6.85 -18.97 2.46
C TRP A 89 -7.06 -18.79 0.95
N PRO A 90 -6.81 -17.60 0.37
CA PRO A 90 -6.92 -17.49 -1.06
C PRO A 90 -5.76 -18.29 -1.67
N LEU A 91 -6.11 -19.30 -2.46
CA LEU A 91 -5.25 -19.88 -3.47
C LEU A 91 -4.94 -18.78 -4.50
N LEU A 92 -4.04 -17.86 -4.15
CA LEU A 92 -3.53 -16.87 -5.07
C LEU A 92 -2.61 -17.59 -6.03
N ASP A 93 -3.16 -18.10 -7.12
CA ASP A 93 -2.41 -18.52 -8.29
C ASP A 93 -2.17 -17.34 -9.23
N ALA A 94 -1.33 -17.53 -10.24
CA ALA A 94 -0.96 -16.47 -11.18
C ALA A 94 -2.19 -15.94 -11.94
N GLU A 95 -3.12 -16.81 -12.34
CA GLU A 95 -4.29 -16.43 -13.13
C GLU A 95 -5.21 -15.41 -12.41
N PRO A 96 -5.69 -15.64 -11.17
CA PRO A 96 -6.41 -14.60 -10.44
C PRO A 96 -5.63 -13.29 -10.32
N LEU A 97 -4.32 -13.36 -10.06
CA LEU A 97 -3.47 -12.17 -9.95
C LEU A 97 -3.36 -11.40 -11.26
N GLU A 98 -3.26 -12.09 -12.39
CA GLU A 98 -3.24 -11.50 -13.74
C GLU A 98 -4.56 -10.80 -14.06
N ALA A 99 -5.69 -11.27 -13.53
CA ALA A 99 -6.98 -10.60 -13.67
C ALA A 99 -7.03 -9.21 -13.00
N LEU A 100 -6.07 -8.87 -12.14
CA LEU A 100 -5.93 -7.53 -11.56
C LEU A 100 -5.23 -6.53 -12.49
N VAL A 101 -4.55 -6.99 -13.56
CA VAL A 101 -3.79 -6.12 -14.47
C VAL A 101 -4.62 -4.95 -15.02
N PRO A 102 -5.85 -5.14 -15.51
CA PRO A 102 -6.70 -4.04 -15.99
C PRO A 102 -7.03 -3.00 -14.91
N PHE A 103 -6.98 -3.38 -13.64
CA PHE A 103 -7.33 -2.54 -12.49
C PHE A 103 -6.13 -1.93 -11.79
N CYS A 104 -4.89 -2.26 -12.17
CA CYS A 104 -3.68 -1.84 -11.44
C CYS A 104 -3.62 -0.32 -11.22
N ARG A 105 -4.04 0.48 -12.21
CA ARG A 105 -4.06 1.93 -12.08
C ARG A 105 -5.06 2.41 -11.03
N ASP A 106 -6.29 1.89 -11.05
CA ASP A 106 -7.34 2.29 -10.11
C ASP A 106 -7.04 1.76 -8.70
N LEU A 107 -6.53 0.54 -8.57
CA LEU A 107 -6.02 0.02 -7.29
C LEU A 107 -4.91 0.90 -6.71
N THR A 108 -4.01 1.40 -7.57
CA THR A 108 -2.91 2.28 -7.14
C THR A 108 -3.44 3.63 -6.66
N LEU A 109 -4.35 4.26 -7.42
CA LEU A 109 -4.99 5.51 -7.01
C LEU A 109 -5.80 5.32 -5.72
N TRP A 110 -6.49 4.18 -5.56
CA TRP A 110 -7.27 3.89 -4.36
C TRP A 110 -6.37 3.75 -3.14
N MET A 111 -5.27 3.01 -3.25
CA MET A 111 -4.30 2.90 -2.18
C MET A 111 -3.60 4.23 -1.88
N LEU A 112 -3.31 5.07 -2.88
CA LEU A 112 -2.81 6.43 -2.68
C LEU A 112 -3.83 7.31 -1.97
N LYS A 113 -5.12 7.21 -2.32
CA LYS A 113 -6.22 7.90 -1.62
C LYS A 113 -6.22 7.50 -0.15
N THR A 114 -6.17 6.21 0.12
CA THR A 114 -6.14 5.67 1.48
C THR A 114 -4.89 6.14 2.22
N ALA A 115 -3.72 6.19 1.58
CA ALA A 115 -2.49 6.68 2.19
C ALA A 115 -2.57 8.17 2.54
N VAL A 116 -3.16 9.00 1.66
CA VAL A 116 -3.39 10.43 1.90
C VAL A 116 -4.37 10.66 3.05
N THR A 117 -5.52 9.97 3.06
CA THR A 117 -6.53 10.16 4.11
C THR A 117 -6.06 9.62 5.46
N PHE A 118 -5.44 8.43 5.48
CA PHE A 118 -4.87 7.83 6.68
C PHE A 118 -3.68 8.65 7.20
N GLY A 119 -2.76 9.06 6.32
CA GLY A 119 -1.64 9.92 6.69
C GLY A 119 -2.08 11.25 7.27
N THR A 120 -3.10 11.89 6.69
CA THR A 120 -3.69 13.12 7.24
C THR A 120 -4.27 12.88 8.63
N LYS A 121 -5.00 11.78 8.85
CA LYS A 121 -5.59 11.43 10.15
C LYS A 121 -4.54 11.15 11.21
N MET A 122 -3.46 10.47 10.84
CA MET A 122 -2.37 10.07 11.73
C MET A 122 -1.24 11.11 11.80
N SER A 123 -1.44 12.30 11.21
CA SER A 123 -0.43 13.37 11.16
C SER A 123 0.91 12.96 10.53
N VAL A 124 0.88 12.02 9.58
CA VAL A 124 2.05 11.63 8.79
C VAL A 124 2.11 12.47 7.50
N PRO A 125 3.15 13.31 7.31
CA PRO A 125 3.18 14.23 6.17
C PRO A 125 3.33 13.51 4.83
N ILE A 126 2.34 13.71 3.95
CA ILE A 126 2.37 13.34 2.54
C ILE A 126 2.74 14.56 1.69
N PRO A 127 3.60 14.43 0.66
CA PRO A 127 3.95 15.57 -0.20
C PRO A 127 2.71 16.23 -0.84
N GLN A 128 2.63 17.57 -0.75
CA GLN A 128 1.44 18.33 -1.14
C GLN A 128 1.07 18.18 -2.63
N TYR A 129 2.07 18.01 -3.51
CA TYR A 129 1.81 17.77 -4.94
C TYR A 129 1.12 16.41 -5.17
N VAL A 130 1.46 15.38 -4.39
CA VAL A 130 0.76 14.08 -4.45
C VAL A 130 -0.69 14.27 -4.05
N ILE A 131 -0.96 14.98 -2.95
CA ILE A 131 -2.34 15.25 -2.48
C ILE A 131 -3.14 16.01 -3.54
N ARG A 132 -2.61 17.13 -4.04
CA ARG A 132 -3.28 18.03 -4.98
C ARG A 132 -3.65 17.33 -6.29
N ASP A 133 -2.74 16.51 -6.80
CA ASP A 133 -2.87 15.97 -8.16
C ASP A 133 -3.58 14.62 -8.20
N LEU A 134 -3.72 13.95 -7.05
CA LEU A 134 -4.39 12.66 -6.93
C LEU A 134 -5.83 12.70 -7.48
N ARG A 135 -6.58 13.78 -7.21
CA ARG A 135 -7.96 13.94 -7.71
C ARG A 135 -8.06 14.00 -9.24
N HIS A 136 -6.95 14.30 -9.92
CA HIS A 136 -6.85 14.30 -11.38
C HIS A 136 -6.34 12.96 -11.93
N GLY A 137 -6.13 11.96 -11.06
CA GLY A 137 -5.63 10.64 -11.44
C GLY A 137 -4.13 10.61 -11.77
N ILE A 138 -3.36 11.58 -11.28
CA ILE A 138 -1.91 11.60 -11.51
C ILE A 138 -1.22 10.66 -10.51
N ILE A 139 -0.45 9.71 -11.04
CA ILE A 139 0.45 8.83 -10.28
C ILE A 139 1.87 9.26 -10.61
N TYR A 140 2.63 9.68 -9.59
CA TYR A 140 4.00 10.16 -9.78
C TYR A 140 4.99 9.00 -9.97
N PRO A 141 6.05 9.18 -10.77
CA PRO A 141 7.17 8.25 -10.85
C PRO A 141 7.74 7.95 -9.46
N GLY A 142 8.06 6.68 -9.20
CA GLY A 142 8.47 6.19 -7.88
C GLY A 142 7.31 5.72 -6.99
N VAL A 143 6.06 5.80 -7.46
CA VAL A 143 4.95 5.07 -6.85
C VAL A 143 5.01 3.60 -7.24
N VAL A 144 4.87 2.72 -6.25
CA VAL A 144 4.79 1.27 -6.44
C VAL A 144 3.62 0.72 -5.63
N LEU A 145 2.82 -0.14 -6.25
CA LEU A 145 1.79 -0.93 -5.59
C LEU A 145 2.21 -2.40 -5.54
N ASP A 146 2.37 -2.91 -4.33
CA ASP A 146 2.65 -4.31 -4.02
C ASP A 146 1.37 -5.02 -3.58
N LEU A 147 1.30 -6.31 -3.92
CA LEU A 147 0.36 -7.28 -3.39
C LEU A 147 1.10 -8.49 -2.82
N ALA A 148 0.69 -8.92 -1.64
CA ALA A 148 1.19 -10.11 -0.97
C ALA A 148 0.06 -10.87 -0.25
N CYS A 149 0.37 -12.08 0.21
CA CYS A 149 -0.50 -12.90 1.04
C CYS A 149 0.16 -13.18 2.39
N SER A 150 -0.63 -13.16 3.46
CA SER A 150 -0.22 -13.46 4.83
C SER A 150 -0.84 -14.77 5.30
N GLU A 151 -0.02 -15.75 5.76
CA GLU A 151 -0.42 -17.03 6.38
C GLU A 151 -1.45 -16.83 7.50
N LEU A 152 -1.30 -15.74 8.26
CA LEU A 152 -2.26 -15.33 9.27
C LEU A 152 -3.29 -14.35 8.71
N SER A 153 -4.57 -14.65 8.92
CA SER A 153 -5.65 -13.70 8.67
C SER A 153 -5.63 -12.59 9.72
N GLY A 154 -5.79 -11.33 9.32
CA GLY A 154 -5.79 -10.21 10.25
C GLY A 154 -6.21 -8.90 9.61
N THR A 155 -6.33 -7.86 10.44
CA THR A 155 -6.58 -6.49 10.00
C THR A 155 -5.47 -5.60 10.53
N TYR A 156 -4.70 -5.01 9.62
CA TYR A 156 -3.54 -4.17 9.93
C TYR A 156 -3.52 -2.99 8.98
N VAL A 157 -3.30 -1.77 9.46
CA VAL A 157 -2.95 -0.65 8.58
C VAL A 157 -1.88 0.20 9.23
N ALA A 158 -0.81 0.47 8.50
CA ALA A 158 0.24 1.34 8.98
C ALA A 158 0.76 2.25 7.89
N ILE A 159 1.16 3.45 8.30
CA ILE A 159 1.86 4.40 7.45
C ILE A 159 3.18 4.81 8.08
N THR A 160 4.23 4.89 7.26
CA THR A 160 5.57 5.25 7.72
C THR A 160 6.34 6.03 6.68
N LYS A 161 7.28 6.83 7.16
CA LYS A 161 8.32 7.48 6.33
C LYS A 161 9.69 6.82 6.53
N GLN A 162 9.72 5.71 7.26
CA GLN A 162 10.90 4.92 7.52
C GLN A 162 11.02 3.79 6.51
N TRP A 163 12.26 3.55 6.09
CA TRP A 163 12.61 2.58 5.07
C TRP A 163 13.77 1.75 5.59
N ASN A 164 13.63 0.44 5.49
CA ASN A 164 14.78 -0.46 5.60
C ASN A 164 15.61 -0.23 4.34
N VAL A 165 16.83 0.24 4.50
CA VAL A 165 17.76 0.47 3.40
C VAL A 165 19.07 -0.25 3.64
N VAL A 166 19.74 -0.66 2.58
CA VAL A 166 21.13 -1.10 2.68
C VAL A 166 22.06 0.06 2.39
N VAL A 167 22.97 0.35 3.31
CA VAL A 167 24.02 1.35 3.14
C VAL A 167 25.36 0.66 3.39
N ASN A 168 26.24 0.66 2.38
CA ASN A 168 27.55 -0.01 2.44
C ASN A 168 27.46 -1.49 2.87
N GLY A 169 26.45 -2.21 2.36
CA GLY A 169 26.23 -3.63 2.67
C GLY A 169 25.54 -3.91 4.01
N ASN A 170 25.26 -2.91 4.83
CA ASN A 170 24.58 -3.08 6.11
C ASN A 170 23.12 -2.59 6.06
N GLU A 171 22.20 -3.39 6.60
CA GLU A 171 20.80 -2.97 6.79
C GLU A 171 20.75 -1.81 7.81
N SER A 172 19.98 -0.77 7.49
CA SER A 172 19.78 0.42 8.29
C SER A 172 18.36 0.92 8.11
N VAL A 173 17.80 1.60 9.11
CA VAL A 173 16.52 2.29 8.97
C VAL A 173 16.80 3.76 8.70
N ARG A 174 16.22 4.30 7.61
CA ARG A 174 16.34 5.72 7.25
C ARG A 174 14.97 6.34 7.09
N GLN A 175 14.85 7.58 7.54
CA GLN A 175 13.71 8.41 7.19
C GLN A 175 13.90 8.98 5.78
N ASN A 176 12.82 9.00 5.00
CA ASN A 176 12.73 9.79 3.78
C ASN A 176 11.64 10.86 3.96
N PRO A 177 11.99 12.15 4.08
CA PRO A 177 10.99 13.21 4.21
C PRO A 177 10.11 13.36 2.96
N ASP A 178 10.57 12.93 1.79
CA ASP A 178 9.85 13.08 0.52
C ASP A 178 9.02 11.85 0.17
N GLY A 179 9.24 10.74 0.86
CA GLY A 179 8.57 9.47 0.61
C GLY A 179 7.59 9.07 1.71
N PHE A 180 6.74 8.10 1.40
CA PHE A 180 5.89 7.42 2.37
C PHE A 180 5.60 5.99 1.92
N ARG A 181 5.16 5.17 2.85
CA ARG A 181 4.69 3.81 2.60
C ARG A 181 3.48 3.53 3.49
N LEU A 182 2.39 3.11 2.88
CA LEU A 182 1.20 2.62 3.57
C LEU A 182 1.05 1.13 3.24
N THR A 183 0.97 0.31 4.27
CA THR A 183 0.66 -1.12 4.16
C THR A 183 -0.69 -1.38 4.81
N TRP A 184 -1.49 -2.20 4.15
CA TRP A 184 -2.82 -2.59 4.60
C TRP A 184 -2.99 -4.10 4.43
N GLN A 185 -3.24 -4.79 5.54
CA GLN A 185 -3.71 -6.17 5.53
C GLN A 185 -5.21 -6.21 5.82
N ILE A 186 -5.92 -7.00 5.03
CA ILE A 186 -7.31 -7.37 5.27
C ILE A 186 -7.43 -8.88 5.04
N ARG A 187 -7.78 -9.61 6.10
CA ARG A 187 -7.75 -11.08 6.11
C ARG A 187 -6.34 -11.54 5.68
N HIS A 188 -6.23 -12.31 4.59
CA HIS A 188 -4.96 -12.79 4.07
C HIS A 188 -4.31 -11.85 3.05
N LEU A 189 -5.07 -10.92 2.46
CA LEU A 189 -4.56 -9.98 1.46
C LEU A 189 -3.74 -8.89 2.13
N ILE A 190 -2.52 -8.66 1.63
CA ILE A 190 -1.72 -7.49 1.94
C ILE A 190 -1.57 -6.64 0.69
N LEU A 191 -1.91 -5.36 0.79
CA LEU A 191 -1.62 -4.34 -0.20
C LEU A 191 -0.66 -3.32 0.39
N ARG A 192 0.28 -2.84 -0.42
CA ARG A 192 1.17 -1.76 0.00
C ARG A 192 1.43 -0.79 -1.12
N VAL A 193 1.11 0.47 -0.86
CA VAL A 193 1.53 1.57 -1.72
C VAL A 193 2.74 2.26 -1.11
N SER A 194 3.74 2.49 -1.95
CA SER A 194 4.95 3.21 -1.56
C SER A 194 5.21 4.31 -2.57
N TYR A 195 5.61 5.47 -2.08
CA TYR A 195 6.16 6.54 -2.88
C TYR A 195 7.59 6.77 -2.40
N PHE A 196 8.56 6.38 -3.22
CA PHE A 196 9.97 6.57 -2.93
C PHE A 196 10.64 7.24 -4.13
N PRO A 197 10.60 8.59 -4.21
CA PRO A 197 11.16 9.30 -5.34
C PRO A 197 12.69 9.14 -5.36
N TYR A 198 13.25 9.08 -6.57
CA TYR A 198 14.69 9.03 -6.84
C TYR A 198 15.42 7.80 -6.26
N THR A 199 14.73 6.66 -6.15
CA THR A 199 15.33 5.42 -5.66
C THR A 199 14.99 4.21 -6.50
N ALA A 200 15.99 3.35 -6.72
CA ALA A 200 15.78 2.02 -7.27
C ALA A 200 15.41 1.05 -6.15
N ARG A 201 14.34 0.29 -6.34
CA ARG A 201 13.96 -0.77 -5.40
C ARG A 201 14.82 -2.01 -5.67
N LEU A 202 15.55 -2.45 -4.64
CA LEU A 202 16.24 -3.74 -4.65
C LEU A 202 15.79 -4.55 -3.45
N GLN A 203 15.07 -5.63 -3.71
CA GLN A 203 14.62 -6.55 -2.67
C GLN A 203 15.69 -7.64 -2.51
N LEU A 204 16.31 -7.74 -1.34
CA LEU A 204 17.47 -8.62 -1.14
C LEU A 204 17.11 -10.02 -0.64
N LYS A 205 15.84 -10.24 -0.30
CA LYS A 205 15.34 -11.48 0.30
C LYS A 205 14.61 -12.33 -0.73
N PRO A 206 14.54 -13.67 -0.55
CA PRO A 206 13.94 -14.57 -1.52
C PRO A 206 12.43 -14.32 -1.71
N ARG A 207 11.75 -13.71 -0.73
CA ARG A 207 10.35 -13.30 -0.84
C ARG A 207 10.21 -11.96 -1.57
N TYR A 208 9.30 -11.95 -2.52
CA TYR A 208 8.98 -10.84 -3.42
C TYR A 208 7.46 -10.76 -3.54
N PRO A 209 6.82 -9.62 -3.18
CA PRO A 209 5.42 -9.42 -3.50
C PRO A 209 5.22 -9.38 -5.01
N VAL A 210 3.97 -9.58 -5.40
CA VAL A 210 3.50 -9.24 -6.74
C VAL A 210 3.57 -7.73 -6.88
N VAL A 211 4.25 -7.23 -7.90
CA VAL A 211 4.18 -5.81 -8.25
C VAL A 211 2.97 -5.65 -9.16
N LEU A 212 2.00 -4.83 -8.77
CA LEU A 212 0.85 -4.48 -9.61
C LEU A 212 1.12 -3.22 -10.43
N TYR A 213 1.87 -2.26 -9.87
CA TYR A 213 2.22 -1.00 -10.52
C TYR A 213 3.67 -0.62 -10.17
N PRO A 214 4.49 -0.06 -11.09
CA PRO A 214 4.14 0.45 -12.42
C PRO A 214 4.06 -0.61 -13.52
N ILE A 215 4.73 -1.75 -13.33
CA ILE A 215 4.75 -2.86 -14.28
C ILE A 215 4.38 -4.11 -13.52
N PHE A 216 3.33 -4.79 -13.99
CA PHE A 216 2.89 -6.05 -13.39
C PHE A 216 4.01 -7.09 -13.42
N ASN A 217 4.32 -7.70 -12.28
CA ASN A 217 5.36 -8.71 -12.19
C ASN A 217 5.11 -9.71 -11.07
N ILE A 218 5.17 -11.00 -11.41
CA ILE A 218 5.16 -12.12 -10.46
C ILE A 218 6.51 -12.83 -10.57
N VAL A 219 7.28 -12.86 -9.49
CA VAL A 219 8.54 -13.61 -9.45
C VAL A 219 8.24 -15.10 -9.27
N PRO A 220 8.85 -16.00 -10.07
CA PRO A 220 8.64 -17.44 -9.94
C PRO A 220 8.89 -17.99 -8.53
N PRO A 221 8.22 -19.10 -8.14
CA PRO A 221 8.46 -19.76 -6.87
C PRO A 221 9.95 -20.07 -6.61
N TYR A 222 10.32 -20.22 -5.35
CA TYR A 222 11.68 -20.62 -4.95
C TYR A 222 11.66 -21.97 -4.24
N GLU A 223 12.77 -22.69 -4.36
CA GLU A 223 12.99 -23.95 -3.64
C GLU A 223 13.28 -23.68 -2.16
N SER A 224 12.57 -24.41 -1.30
CA SER A 224 12.79 -24.46 0.14
C SER A 224 13.01 -25.90 0.55
N ARG A 225 14.16 -26.19 1.18
CA ARG A 225 14.48 -27.51 1.74
C ARG A 225 14.07 -27.58 3.21
N SER A 226 13.32 -28.62 3.58
CA SER A 226 13.07 -28.94 4.98
C SER A 226 14.32 -29.54 5.63
N GLY A 227 14.37 -29.57 6.97
CA GLY A 227 15.40 -30.31 7.71
C GLY A 227 15.42 -31.82 7.42
N SER A 228 14.34 -32.36 6.85
CA SER A 228 14.23 -33.76 6.39
C SER A 228 14.67 -33.98 4.93
N GLY A 229 15.16 -32.94 4.24
CA GLY A 229 15.63 -33.03 2.85
C GLY A 229 14.54 -32.98 1.78
N ILE A 230 13.27 -32.78 2.15
CA ILE A 230 12.16 -32.63 1.20
C ILE A 230 12.25 -31.24 0.56
N ILE A 231 12.22 -31.19 -0.78
CA ILE A 231 12.16 -29.95 -1.55
C ILE A 231 10.69 -29.54 -1.70
N THR A 232 10.39 -28.31 -1.32
CA THR A 232 9.07 -27.68 -1.51
C THR A 232 9.24 -26.40 -2.31
N TYR A 233 8.32 -26.13 -3.24
CA TYR A 233 8.30 -24.87 -3.98
C TYR A 233 7.37 -23.90 -3.27
N ARG A 234 7.91 -22.76 -2.84
CA ARG A 234 7.15 -21.73 -2.13
C ARG A 234 6.94 -20.52 -3.02
N LYS A 235 5.70 -20.02 -3.04
CA LYS A 235 5.34 -18.75 -3.68
C LYS A 235 6.08 -17.62 -2.95
N ARG A 236 6.71 -16.72 -3.70
CA ARG A 236 7.54 -15.64 -3.14
C ARG A 236 6.73 -14.52 -2.49
N TYR A 237 5.46 -14.38 -2.86
CA TYR A 237 4.55 -13.36 -2.35
C TYR A 237 3.74 -13.82 -1.13
N VAL A 238 4.05 -15.01 -0.58
CA VAL A 238 3.43 -15.53 0.65
C VAL A 238 4.39 -15.31 1.82
N TYR A 239 3.87 -14.65 2.85
CA TYR A 239 4.55 -14.29 4.08
C TYR A 239 3.85 -14.94 5.27
N ALA A 240 4.58 -15.24 6.34
CA ALA A 240 4.02 -15.78 7.57
C ALA A 240 3.00 -14.81 8.19
N ASP A 241 3.34 -13.53 8.21
CA ASP A 241 2.47 -12.45 8.67
C ASP A 241 2.85 -11.11 8.01
N VAL A 242 2.08 -10.05 8.28
CA VAL A 242 2.37 -8.70 7.78
C VAL A 242 3.66 -8.11 8.33
N ARG A 243 4.12 -8.53 9.52
CA ARG A 243 5.36 -8.02 10.12
C ARG A 243 6.58 -8.55 9.35
N GLN A 244 6.53 -9.79 8.90
CA GLN A 244 7.53 -10.33 7.99
C GLN A 244 7.56 -9.54 6.68
N PHE A 245 6.41 -9.21 6.10
CA PHE A 245 6.34 -8.40 4.89
C PHE A 245 6.94 -6.99 5.07
N GLU A 246 6.67 -6.35 6.21
CA GLU A 246 7.23 -5.05 6.58
C GLU A 246 8.76 -5.09 6.73
N HIS A 247 9.29 -6.08 7.46
CA HIS A 247 10.72 -6.21 7.76
C HIS A 247 11.55 -6.75 6.60
N GLU A 248 11.00 -7.62 5.76
CA GLU A 248 11.76 -8.24 4.66
C GLU A 248 11.85 -7.35 3.41
N THR A 249 11.13 -6.22 3.38
CA THR A 249 11.22 -5.27 2.28
C THR A 249 12.31 -4.24 2.56
N THR A 250 13.43 -4.39 1.86
CA THR A 250 14.58 -3.48 1.90
C THR A 250 14.67 -2.69 0.58
N TYR A 251 15.24 -1.48 0.65
CA TYR A 251 15.40 -0.55 -0.47
C TYR A 251 16.86 -0.11 -0.60
N TYR A 252 17.28 0.38 -1.76
CA TYR A 252 18.61 0.98 -1.91
C TYR A 252 18.46 2.40 -2.46
N LYS A 253 19.12 3.37 -1.83
CA LYS A 253 19.21 4.73 -2.37
C LYS A 253 20.41 4.79 -3.30
N THR A 254 20.20 4.87 -4.60
CA THR A 254 21.30 5.15 -5.54
C THR A 254 21.82 6.56 -5.28
N ALA A 255 23.14 6.74 -5.31
CA ALA A 255 23.77 8.04 -5.12
C ALA A 255 23.57 8.99 -6.33
N ALA A 256 23.02 8.49 -7.43
CA ALA A 256 22.72 9.24 -8.65
C ALA A 256 21.30 8.95 -9.13
N PRO A 257 20.61 9.94 -9.75
CA PRO A 257 19.38 9.69 -10.49
C PRO A 257 19.67 8.66 -11.60
N ASP A 258 18.83 7.62 -11.66
CA ASP A 258 18.92 6.62 -12.72
C ASP A 258 18.46 7.25 -14.05
N PRO A 259 19.32 7.36 -15.07
CA PRO A 259 18.96 7.97 -16.35
C PRO A 259 17.83 7.20 -17.09
N VAL A 260 17.59 5.93 -16.74
CA VAL A 260 16.45 5.15 -17.26
C VAL A 260 15.12 5.63 -16.67
N LEU A 261 15.12 6.06 -15.40
CA LEU A 261 13.95 6.67 -14.76
C LEU A 261 13.71 8.10 -15.25
N GLU A 262 14.75 8.84 -15.65
CA GLU A 262 14.60 10.14 -16.32
C GLU A 262 13.97 10.04 -17.71
N GLY A 263 14.20 8.94 -18.43
CA GLY A 263 13.53 8.66 -19.70
C GLY A 263 12.02 8.41 -19.56
N LEU A 264 11.62 7.73 -18.48
CA LEU A 264 10.21 7.47 -18.12
C LEU A 264 9.50 8.71 -17.53
N ASN A 265 10.25 9.69 -17.01
CA ASN A 265 9.71 10.97 -16.51
C ASN A 265 9.15 11.87 -17.63
N ARG A 266 9.39 11.55 -18.91
CA ARG A 266 8.76 12.21 -20.05
C ARG A 266 7.48 11.48 -20.43
N SER A 267 6.40 11.80 -19.70
CA SER A 267 5.01 11.77 -20.19
C SER A 267 4.61 10.60 -21.10
N VAL A 268 4.07 9.54 -20.52
CA VAL A 268 3.01 8.78 -21.19
C VAL A 268 1.69 9.20 -20.55
N ALA A 269 1.16 10.32 -21.01
CA ALA A 269 -0.28 10.54 -20.93
C ALA A 269 -0.91 9.51 -21.88
N LEU A 270 -1.42 8.41 -21.33
CA LEU A 270 -2.30 7.55 -22.11
C LEU A 270 -3.55 8.38 -22.45
N PRO A 271 -3.94 8.48 -23.73
CA PRO A 271 -5.17 9.15 -24.11
C PRO A 271 -6.36 8.40 -23.49
N TRP A 272 -7.35 9.20 -23.10
CA TRP A 272 -8.63 8.85 -22.49
C TRP A 272 -9.38 7.72 -23.21
#